data_AF-A0A661CWZ6-F1
#
_entry.id   AF-A0A661CWZ6-F1
#
_cell.length_a   1.000
_cell.length_b   1.000
_cell.length_c   1.000
_cell.angle_alpha   90.00
_cell.angle_beta   90.00
_cell.angle_gamma   90.00
#
_symmetry.space_group_name_H-M   'P 1'
#
loop_
_entity.id
_entity.type
_entity.pdbx_description
1 polymer ?
#
loop_
_entity_poly.entity_id
_entity_poly.type
_entity_poly.pdbx_seq_one_letter_code
_entity_poly.pdbx_strand_id
1 'polypeptide(L)' 'MRKAKKTEGSEEMEVQRTEINNNDVLYLQENYVVTDDIFKNEHIVFDKVDDDWKKFCTDVLQFDIPKY' A
#
# COMPACT_ATOMS: atom_id res chain seq x y z
N MET A 1 -28.33 17.91 10.39
CA MET A 1 -27.53 19.14 10.54
C MET A 1 -26.29 19.02 9.67
N ARG A 2 -25.99 20.04 8.86
CA ARG A 2 -24.79 20.11 8.01
C ARG A 2 -23.69 20.90 8.74
N LYS A 3 -22.44 20.56 8.40
CA LYS A 3 -21.15 21.28 8.53
C LYS A 3 -20.20 20.78 9.63
N ALA A 4 -19.08 20.24 9.17
CA ALA A 4 -17.78 20.88 9.38
C ALA A 4 -16.97 20.77 8.09
N LYS A 5 -16.77 21.91 7.43
CA LYS A 5 -15.81 22.13 6.35
C LYS A 5 -14.50 22.49 7.05
N LYS A 6 -13.42 21.73 6.84
CA LYS A 6 -12.07 22.18 7.14
C LYS A 6 -11.32 22.26 5.82
N THR A 7 -11.21 23.48 5.32
CA THR A 7 -10.27 23.87 4.27
C THR A 7 -9.45 24.98 4.90
N GLU A 8 -8.17 24.72 5.19
CA GLU A 8 -7.05 25.68 5.14
C GLU A 8 -5.82 25.06 5.81
N GLY A 9 -4.74 24.97 5.03
CA GLY A 9 -3.47 24.37 5.40
C GLY A 9 -2.94 23.52 4.26
N SER A 10 -2.35 24.16 3.25
CA SER A 10 -1.63 23.52 2.16
C SER A 10 -0.30 22.97 2.67
N GLU A 11 -0.38 21.96 3.54
CA GLU A 11 0.66 20.98 3.76
C GLU A 11 -0.08 19.67 3.55
N GLU A 12 0.16 19.04 2.40
CA GLU A 12 -0.15 17.63 2.19
C GLU A 12 0.74 16.88 3.18
N MET A 13 0.34 16.87 4.45
CA MET A 13 0.86 15.92 5.41
C MET A 13 0.39 14.58 4.88
N GLU A 14 1.31 13.86 4.24
CA GLU A 14 1.22 12.42 4.10
C GLU A 14 1.11 11.85 5.50
N VAL A 15 -0.12 11.78 6.01
CA VAL A 15 -0.39 11.10 7.26
C VAL A 15 -0.21 9.63 6.93
N GLN A 16 0.99 9.10 7.22
CA GLN A 16 1.21 7.65 7.27
C GLN A 16 0.05 7.05 8.07
N ARG A 17 -0.81 6.28 7.40
CA ARG A 17 -1.97 5.67 8.06
C ARG A 17 -1.42 4.77 9.15
N THR A 18 -1.64 5.17 10.40
CA THR A 18 -1.12 4.44 11.57
C THR A 18 -1.92 3.16 11.81
N GLU A 19 -3.09 3.03 11.20
CA GLU A 19 -4.00 1.90 11.33
C GLU A 19 -4.49 1.47 9.94
N ILE A 20 -4.34 0.18 9.65
CA ILE A 20 -4.86 -0.45 8.43
C ILE A 20 -6.18 -1.14 8.78
N ASN A 21 -7.23 -0.77 8.07
CA ASN A 21 -8.56 -1.33 8.19
C ASN A 21 -8.84 -2.31 7.05
N ASN A 22 -9.81 -3.21 7.26
CA ASN A 22 -10.21 -4.21 6.26
C ASN A 22 -10.74 -3.63 4.94
N ASN A 23 -11.08 -2.33 4.92
CA ASN A 23 -11.56 -1.63 3.72
C ASN A 23 -10.46 -0.83 3.01
N ASP A 24 -9.25 -0.81 3.56
CA ASP A 24 -8.12 -0.13 2.94
C ASP A 24 -7.60 -0.95 1.74
N VAL A 25 -7.15 -0.24 0.72
CA VAL A 25 -6.54 -0.84 -0.47
C VAL A 25 -5.04 -0.69 -0.33
N LEU A 26 -4.32 -1.80 -0.44
CA LEU A 26 -2.86 -1.84 -0.42
C LEU A 26 -2.33 -2.23 -1.80
N TYR A 27 -1.08 -1.86 -2.06
CA TYR A 27 -0.42 -2.08 -3.32
C TYR A 27 0.71 -3.08 -3.16
N LEU A 28 0.63 -4.20 -3.89
CA LEU A 28 1.75 -5.12 -4.06
C LEU A 28 2.65 -4.61 -5.18
N GLN A 29 3.88 -4.26 -4.84
CA GLN A 29 4.88 -3.71 -5.76
C GLN A 29 5.65 -4.83 -6.46
N GLU A 30 6.35 -4.50 -7.56
CA GLU A 30 7.13 -5.47 -8.35
C GLU A 30 8.29 -6.12 -7.56
N ASN A 31 8.74 -5.49 -6.47
CA ASN A 31 9.73 -6.05 -5.54
C ASN A 31 9.07 -6.90 -4.43
N TYR A 32 7.78 -7.22 -4.56
CA TYR A 32 6.95 -7.96 -3.58
C TYR A 32 6.75 -7.24 -2.23
N VAL A 33 7.11 -5.97 -2.13
CA VAL A 33 6.81 -5.12 -0.97
C VAL A 33 5.38 -4.63 -1.06
N VAL A 34 4.69 -4.53 0.07
CA VAL A 34 3.34 -3.95 0.16
C VAL A 34 3.43 -2.53 0.69
N THR A 35 2.80 -1.60 -0.02
CA THR A 35 2.74 -0.17 0.32
C THR A 35 1.29 0.30 0.44
N ASP A 36 1.05 1.34 1.24
CA ASP A 36 -0.28 2.00 1.35
C ASP A 36 -0.54 2.99 0.19
N ASP A 37 0.46 3.22 -0.67
CA ASP A 37 0.35 4.07 -1.85
C ASP A 37 1.03 3.44 -3.08
N ILE A 38 0.84 4.04 -4.24
CA ILE A 38 1.42 3.64 -5.53
C ILE A 38 2.94 3.85 -5.61
N PHE A 39 3.51 4.67 -4.73
CA PHE A 39 4.93 5.00 -4.73
C PHE A 39 5.78 3.87 -4.14
N LYS A 40 6.82 3.46 -4.88
CA LYS A 40 7.74 2.40 -4.45
C LYS A 40 8.63 2.91 -3.31
N ASN A 41 8.85 2.04 -2.32
CA ASN A 41 9.71 2.28 -1.15
C ASN A 41 9.24 3.41 -0.21
N GLU A 42 8.00 3.88 -0.37
CA GLU A 42 7.35 4.83 0.51
C GLU A 42 6.13 4.16 1.17
N HIS A 43 5.77 4.60 2.38
CA HIS A 43 4.61 4.09 3.13
C HIS A 43 4.55 2.55 3.16
N ILE A 44 5.70 1.93 3.46
CA ILE A 44 5.87 0.47 3.49
C ILE A 44 5.03 -0.12 4.63
N VAL A 45 4.13 -1.02 4.26
CA VAL A 45 3.29 -1.78 5.18
C VAL A 45 3.89 -3.15 5.48
N PHE A 46 4.55 -3.75 4.48
CA PHE A 46 5.16 -5.08 4.60
C PHE A 46 6.36 -5.22 3.66
N ASP A 47 7.54 -5.54 4.20
CA ASP A 47 8.80 -5.68 3.45
C ASP A 47 9.49 -7.04 3.64
N LYS A 48 8.88 -7.96 4.39
CA LYS A 48 9.44 -9.30 4.62
C LYS A 48 9.21 -10.21 3.42
N VAL A 49 10.01 -10.01 2.38
CA VAL A 49 9.94 -10.75 1.12
C VAL A 49 10.73 -12.07 1.21
N ASP A 50 10.15 -13.05 1.89
CA ASP A 50 10.63 -14.43 1.89
C ASP A 50 10.02 -15.26 0.74
N ASP A 51 10.52 -16.49 0.56
CA ASP A 51 10.07 -17.34 -0.55
C ASP A 51 8.64 -17.85 -0.37
N ASP A 52 8.18 -18.01 0.88
CA ASP A 52 6.79 -18.35 1.18
C ASP A 52 5.84 -17.21 0.78
N TRP A 53 6.22 -15.96 1.04
CA TRP A 53 5.48 -14.79 0.60
C TRP A 53 5.41 -14.69 -0.93
N LYS A 54 6.54 -14.84 -1.63
CA LYS A 54 6.54 -14.83 -3.10
C LYS A 54 5.64 -15.92 -3.67
N LYS A 55 5.68 -17.12 -3.09
CA LYS A 55 4.81 -18.23 -3.49
C LYS A 55 3.34 -17.91 -3.27
N PHE A 56 2.99 -17.25 -2.16
CA PHE A 56 1.63 -16.76 -1.94
C PHE A 56 1.21 -15.74 -3.00
N CYS A 57 2.07 -14.77 -3.33
CA CYS A 57 1.80 -13.78 -4.37
C CYS A 57 1.58 -14.44 -5.73
N THR A 58 2.38 -15.43 -6.12
CA THR A 58 2.24 -16.09 -7.42
C THR A 58 1.07 -17.07 -7.46
N ASP A 59 0.85 -17.84 -6.41
CA ASP A 59 -0.09 -18.97 -6.46
C ASP A 59 -1.51 -18.57 -6.04
N VAL A 60 -1.64 -17.64 -5.08
CA VAL A 60 -2.93 -17.22 -4.53
C VAL A 60 -3.38 -15.90 -5.14
N LEU A 61 -2.50 -14.88 -5.15
CA LEU A 61 -2.83 -13.58 -5.74
C LEU A 61 -2.74 -13.58 -7.26
N GLN A 62 -2.14 -14.62 -7.86
CA GLN A 62 -1.86 -14.71 -9.29
C GLN A 62 -1.09 -13.50 -9.82
N PHE A 63 -0.22 -12.94 -8.96
CA PHE A 63 0.60 -11.79 -9.29
C PHE A 63 1.75 -12.22 -10.20
N ASP A 64 1.81 -11.63 -11.40
CA ASP A 64 2.85 -11.86 -12.39
C ASP A 64 3.46 -10.54 -12.84
N ILE A 65 4.79 -10.54 -12.99
CA ILE A 65 5.56 -9.35 -13.37
C ILE A 65 5.92 -9.49 -14.86
N PRO A 66 5.45 -8.59 -15.74
CA PRO A 66 5.78 -8.63 -17.15
C PRO A 66 7.29 -8.59 -17.37
N LYS A 67 7.82 -9.52 -18.18
CA LYS A 67 9.21 -9.49 -18.64
C LYS A 67 9.29 -8.68 -19.94
N TYR A 68 10.12 -7.65 -19.96
CA TYR A 68 10.41 -6.82 -21.13
C TYR A 68 11.45 -7.47 -22.06
#